data_AF-A0A4Q1ASA6-F1
#
_entry.id   AF-A0A4Q1ASA6-F1
#
_cell.length_a   1.000
_cell.length_b   1.000
_cell.length_c   1.000
_cell.angle_alpha   90.00
_cell.angle_beta   90.00
_cell.angle_gamma   90.00
#
_symmetry.space_group_name_H-M   'P 1'
#
loop_
_entity.id
_entity.type
_entity.pdbx_description
1 polymer ?
#
loop_
_entity_poly.entity_id
_entity_poly.type
_entity_poly.pdbx_seq_one_letter_code
_entity_poly.pdbx_strand_id
1 'polypeptide(L)'
;MTETDAERLIRESIPSSIKGEVVEVIKRNPISRLEYEALFAVIFKYDKTKTLEMVKATKNLSISNPDFEFSGSDVDDKYNLENTAVFISAKCK
;
A
#
# COMPACT_ATOMS: atom_id res chain seq x y z
N MET A 1 8.06 8.58 -9.70
CA MET A 1 7.07 7.95 -10.62
C MET A 1 5.80 8.78 -10.69
N THR A 2 4.93 8.56 -11.69
CA THR A 2 3.60 9.18 -11.69
C THR A 2 2.71 8.53 -10.63
N GLU A 3 1.68 9.24 -10.18
CA GLU A 3 0.71 8.72 -9.21
C GLU A 3 -0.02 7.46 -9.72
N THR A 4 -0.41 7.46 -11.00
CA THR A 4 -1.05 6.33 -11.67
C THR A 4 -0.13 5.11 -11.73
N ASP A 5 1.17 5.32 -11.99
CA ASP A 5 2.14 4.23 -11.99
C ASP A 5 2.36 3.67 -10.58
N ALA A 6 2.43 4.52 -9.56
CA ALA A 6 2.58 4.08 -8.18
C ALA A 6 1.41 3.19 -7.74
N GLU A 7 0.19 3.64 -8.01
CA GLU A 7 -1.02 2.89 -7.69
C GLU A 7 -1.03 1.53 -8.42
N ARG A 8 -0.70 1.53 -9.72
CA ARG A 8 -0.61 0.30 -10.52
C ARG A 8 0.42 -0.67 -9.97
N LEU A 9 1.64 -0.21 -9.68
CA LEU A 9 2.72 -1.04 -9.16
C LEU A 9 2.41 -1.62 -7.78
N ILE A 10 1.80 -0.83 -6.89
CA ILE A 10 1.35 -1.32 -5.58
C ILE A 10 0.29 -2.41 -5.77
N ARG A 11 -0.70 -2.17 -6.64
CA ARG A 11 -1.75 -3.15 -6.97
C ARG A 11 -1.21 -4.42 -7.63
N GLU A 12 -0.15 -4.32 -8.42
CA GLU A 12 0.50 -5.46 -9.12
C GLU A 12 1.47 -6.22 -8.23
N SER A 13 2.06 -5.56 -7.22
CA SER A 13 2.97 -6.22 -6.26
C SER A 13 2.28 -7.34 -5.47
N ILE A 14 0.96 -7.26 -5.36
CA ILE A 14 0.15 -8.24 -4.67
C ILE A 14 -0.33 -9.32 -5.65
N PRO A 15 0.02 -10.60 -5.43
CA PRO A 15 -0.42 -11.70 -6.27
C PRO A 15 -1.94 -11.78 -6.38
N SER A 16 -2.47 -11.99 -7.59
CA SER A 16 -3.91 -12.09 -7.84
C SER A 16 -4.61 -13.21 -7.08
N SER A 17 -3.86 -14.25 -6.67
CA SER A 17 -4.35 -15.36 -5.84
C SER A 17 -4.72 -14.95 -4.39
N ILE A 18 -4.20 -13.82 -3.92
CA ILE A 18 -4.42 -13.29 -2.58
C ILE A 18 -4.97 -11.86 -2.57
N LYS A 19 -4.98 -11.20 -3.73
CA LYS A 19 -5.52 -9.87 -3.92
C LYS A 19 -7.03 -9.85 -3.71
N GLY A 20 -7.48 -9.23 -2.62
CA GLY A 20 -8.88 -8.85 -2.46
C GLY A 20 -9.21 -7.50 -3.10
N GLU A 21 -10.40 -7.00 -2.81
CA GLU A 21 -10.88 -5.72 -3.31
C GLU A 21 -10.02 -4.56 -2.75
N VAL A 22 -9.68 -3.59 -3.61
CA VAL A 22 -9.03 -2.35 -3.15
C VAL A 22 -10.11 -1.47 -2.54
N VAL A 23 -10.00 -1.26 -1.24
CA VAL A 23 -11.01 -0.51 -0.46
C VAL A 23 -10.80 0.97 -0.63
N GLU A 24 -9.54 1.40 -0.56
CA GLU A 24 -9.21 2.82 -0.51
C GLU A 24 -7.78 3.08 -0.96
N VAL A 25 -7.57 4.22 -1.62
CA VAL A 25 -6.24 4.75 -1.90
C VAL A 25 -6.16 6.09 -1.18
N ILE A 26 -5.45 6.13 -0.06
CA ILE A 26 -5.19 7.35 0.68
C ILE A 26 -4.01 8.05 0.01
N LYS A 27 -4.24 9.29 -0.42
CA LYS A 27 -3.19 10.18 -0.89
C LYS A 27 -2.90 11.20 0.20
N ARG A 28 -1.65 11.26 0.66
CA ARG A 28 -1.15 12.36 1.47
C ARG A 28 -0.43 13.35 0.57
N ASN A 29 -0.94 14.58 0.56
CA ASN A 29 -0.24 15.69 -0.05
C ASN A 29 1.02 16.00 0.77
N PRO A 30 2.11 16.43 0.12
CA PRO A 30 3.33 16.82 0.82
C PRO A 30 3.06 17.92 1.83
N ILE A 31 3.74 17.85 2.98
CA ILE A 31 3.53 18.78 4.09
C ILE A 31 4.12 20.16 3.75
N SER A 32 5.09 20.21 2.83
CA SER A 32 5.69 21.45 2.34
C SER A 32 5.90 21.47 0.83
N ARG A 33 6.01 22.68 0.25
CA ARG A 33 6.37 22.87 -1.18
C ARG A 33 7.76 22.32 -1.57
N LEU A 34 8.60 21.97 -0.58
CA LEU A 34 9.94 21.39 -0.79
C LEU A 34 9.90 19.86 -0.88
N GLU A 35 8.87 19.23 -0.31
CA GLU A 35 8.62 17.81 -0.48
C GLU A 35 7.84 17.64 -1.78
N TYR A 36 8.54 17.34 -2.88
CA TYR A 36 7.89 17.04 -4.16
C TYR A 36 7.27 15.64 -4.19
N GLU A 37 7.17 14.98 -3.05
CA GLU A 37 6.81 13.57 -2.93
C GLU A 37 5.33 13.45 -2.52
N ALA A 38 4.46 13.07 -3.46
CA ALA A 38 3.12 12.64 -3.11
C ALA A 38 3.21 11.21 -2.53
N LEU A 39 2.74 11.04 -1.29
CA LEU A 39 2.77 9.77 -0.56
C LEU A 39 1.42 9.06 -0.70
N PHE A 40 1.47 7.78 -1.04
CA PHE A 40 0.29 6.94 -1.15
C PHE A 40 0.14 6.01 0.06
N ALA A 41 -1.05 5.50 0.28
CA ALA A 41 -1.29 4.30 1.06
C ALA A 41 -2.48 3.58 0.41
N VAL A 42 -2.27 2.34 -0.03
CA VAL A 42 -3.33 1.55 -0.68
C VAL A 42 -3.84 0.52 0.32
N ILE A 43 -5.11 0.65 0.70
CA ILE A 43 -5.80 -0.26 1.61
C ILE A 43 -6.46 -1.37 0.79
N PHE A 44 -6.08 -2.60 1.09
CA PHE A 44 -6.66 -3.80 0.52
C PHE A 44 -7.56 -4.48 1.54
N LYS A 45 -8.70 -5.04 1.09
CA LYS A 45 -9.50 -5.97 1.89
C LYS A 45 -8.93 -7.37 1.74
N TYR A 46 -8.66 -8.09 2.83
CA TYR A 46 -8.28 -9.51 2.72
C TYR A 46 -8.50 -10.30 4.01
N ASP A 47 -8.61 -11.62 3.83
CA ASP A 47 -8.72 -12.63 4.87
C ASP A 47 -7.45 -12.66 5.74
N LYS A 48 -7.64 -12.69 7.07
CA LYS A 48 -6.59 -12.81 8.08
C LYS A 48 -5.58 -13.92 7.78
N THR A 49 -6.02 -15.02 7.17
CA THR A 49 -5.14 -16.16 6.81
C THR A 49 -4.03 -15.80 5.82
N LYS A 50 -4.22 -14.74 5.01
CA LYS A 50 -3.31 -14.31 3.94
C LYS A 50 -2.48 -13.07 4.29
N THR A 51 -2.64 -12.53 5.50
CA THR A 51 -1.98 -11.29 5.96
C THR A 51 -0.47 -11.30 5.80
N LEU A 52 0.18 -12.40 6.20
CA LEU A 52 1.63 -12.51 6.15
C LEU A 52 2.17 -12.48 4.72
N GLU A 53 1.48 -13.10 3.77
CA GLU A 53 1.87 -13.11 2.37
C GLU A 53 1.74 -11.72 1.74
N MET A 54 0.69 -10.99 2.10
CA MET A 54 0.45 -9.61 1.66
C MET A 54 1.54 -8.66 2.19
N VAL A 55 1.79 -8.68 3.50
CA VAL A 55 2.86 -7.89 4.13
C VAL A 55 4.20 -8.20 3.47
N LYS A 56 4.48 -9.48 3.18
CA LYS A 56 5.71 -9.88 2.51
C LYS A 56 5.78 -9.35 1.07
N ALA A 57 4.70 -9.44 0.30
CA ALA A 57 4.63 -8.93 -1.07
C ALA A 57 4.87 -7.41 -1.12
N THR A 58 4.18 -6.67 -0.24
CA THR A 58 4.30 -5.21 -0.14
C THR A 58 5.67 -4.79 0.39
N LYS A 59 6.24 -5.51 1.37
CA LYS A 59 7.59 -5.27 1.86
C LYS A 59 8.65 -5.57 0.77
N ASN A 60 8.47 -6.63 0.00
CA ASN A 60 9.35 -6.94 -1.13
C ASN A 60 9.32 -5.84 -2.20
N LEU A 61 8.18 -5.18 -2.43
CA LEU A 61 8.11 -4.01 -3.29
C LEU A 61 8.99 -2.87 -2.76
N SER A 62 8.92 -2.55 -1.47
CA SER A 62 9.77 -1.52 -0.86
C SER A 62 11.27 -1.87 -0.84
N ILE A 63 11.62 -3.16 -0.79
CA ILE A 63 13.02 -3.60 -0.86
C ILE A 63 13.55 -3.54 -2.30
N SER A 64 12.72 -3.90 -3.28
CA SER A 64 13.12 -3.95 -4.68
C SER A 64 13.05 -2.59 -5.38
N ASN A 65 12.32 -1.63 -4.80
CA ASN A 65 12.16 -0.31 -5.38
C ASN A 65 12.25 0.79 -4.30
N PRO A 66 13.31 1.63 -4.32
CA PRO A 66 13.56 2.67 -3.31
C PRO A 66 12.53 3.81 -3.33
N ASP A 67 11.71 3.90 -4.38
CA ASP A 67 10.61 4.84 -4.42
C ASP A 67 9.42 4.38 -3.55
N PHE A 68 9.44 3.15 -3.01
CA PHE A 68 8.39 2.66 -2.11
C PHE A 68 8.91 2.45 -0.69
N GLU A 69 8.08 2.82 0.29
CA GLU A 69 8.35 2.68 1.70
C GLU A 69 7.20 1.94 2.40
N PHE A 70 7.51 0.79 3.00
CA PHE A 70 6.53 0.04 3.78
C PHE A 70 6.35 0.72 5.15
N SER A 71 5.13 1.21 5.42
CA SER A 71 4.82 1.97 6.64
C SER A 71 4.19 1.11 7.75
N GLY A 72 3.70 -0.09 7.41
CA GLY A 72 3.10 -1.01 8.37
C GLY A 72 1.91 -1.76 7.82
N SER A 73 1.35 -2.64 8.64
CA SER A 73 0.04 -3.26 8.42
C SER A 73 -0.75 -3.11 9.70
N ASP A 74 -1.97 -2.61 9.60
CA ASP A 74 -2.85 -2.44 10.76
C ASP A 74 -4.15 -3.22 10.54
N VAL A 75 -4.68 -3.80 11.61
CA VAL A 75 -6.02 -4.37 11.62
C VAL A 75 -6.90 -3.23 12.08
N ASP A 76 -7.23 -2.34 11.16
CA ASP A 76 -7.99 -1.15 11.53
C ASP A 76 -9.41 -1.57 11.97
N ASP A 77 -9.71 -1.39 13.26
CA ASP A 77 -11.02 -1.68 13.89
C ASP A 77 -12.17 -0.96 13.17
N LYS A 78 -11.88 0.14 12.46
CA LYS A 78 -12.83 0.88 11.63
C LYS A 78 -13.25 0.10 10.39
N TYR A 79 -12.43 -0.86 9.93
CA TYR A 79 -12.69 -1.71 8.77
C TYR A 79 -13.09 -3.14 9.17
N ASN A 80 -13.68 -3.36 10.35
CA ASN A 80 -14.25 -4.64 10.81
C ASN A 80 -13.22 -5.81 10.86
N LEU A 81 -13.17 -6.52 11.98
CA LEU A 81 -12.18 -7.57 12.34
C LEU A 81 -12.03 -8.77 11.36
N GLU A 82 -12.71 -8.78 10.23
CA GLU A 82 -12.53 -9.72 9.12
C GLU A 82 -11.52 -9.24 8.07
N ASN A 83 -11.03 -8.00 8.19
CA ASN A 83 -10.18 -7.37 7.18
C ASN A 83 -8.89 -6.86 7.84
N THR A 84 -7.77 -6.94 7.12
CA THR A 84 -6.51 -6.30 7.53
C THR A 84 -6.10 -5.31 6.45
N ALA A 85 -5.51 -4.19 6.83
CA ALA A 85 -5.03 -3.15 5.91
C ALA A 85 -3.50 -3.20 5.83
N VAL A 86 -2.93 -3.10 4.62
CA VAL A 86 -1.49 -2.84 4.47
C VAL A 86 -1.31 -1.37 4.08
N PHE A 87 -0.32 -0.71 4.67
CA PHE A 87 0.03 0.66 4.36
C PHE A 87 1.41 0.71 3.69
N ILE A 88 1.42 1.11 2.43
CA ILE A 88 2.63 1.31 1.63
C ILE A 88 2.62 2.68 1.00
N SER A 89 3.71 3.40 1.23
CA SER A 89 3.96 4.68 0.62
C SER A 89 4.80 4.56 -0.62
N ALA A 90 4.53 5.45 -1.57
CA ALA A 90 5.26 5.61 -2.79
C ALA A 90 5.67 7.07 -2.90
N LYS A 91 6.90 7.35 -3.34
CA LYS A 91 7.43 8.67 -3.62
C LYS A 91 7.13 8.98 -5.09
N CYS A 92 6.11 9.79 -5.32
CA CYS A 92 5.75 10.22 -6.67
C CYS A 92 6.30 11.61 -6.98
N LYS A 93 6.61 11.90 -8.25
CA LYS A 93 7.08 13.20 -8.75
C LYS A 93 6.07 13.80 -9.70
#